data_AF-A0A2S8F623-F1
#
_entry.id   AF-A0A2S8F623-F1
#
_cell.length_a   1.000
_cell.length_b   1.000
_cell.length_c   1.000
_cell.angle_alpha   90.00
_cell.angle_beta   90.00
_cell.angle_gamma   90.00
#
_symmetry.space_group_name_H-M   'P 1'
#
loop_
_entity.id
_entity.type
_entity.pdbx_description
1 polymer ?
#
loop_
_entity_poly.entity_id
_entity_poly.type
_entity_poly.pdbx_seq_one_letter_code
_entity_poly.pdbx_strand_id
1 'polypeptide(L)'
;MSSGFLSFVKECLTNMAPENISLSRVNYGELRYLEAKMPTLENQKIQERPLAYEFYHQARCRWGNETWPEGKKFVIQAEVNKCYQDIRNLNKCPDFLIHRKTSKMGANFAVLEFKMTTNPLRSIREDIEKLASFGDILGYKFLIEVLVGNSRAVKSHCTRARKHFGLRPDVHPQTVLVLGFDPQQREIVHEESISVSLQSV
;
A
#
# COMPACT_ATOMS: atom_id res chain seq x y z
N MET A 1 15.07 9.77 -9.18
CA MET A 1 14.38 8.56 -8.69
C MET A 1 13.90 7.78 -9.91
N SER A 2 13.99 6.44 -9.95
CA SER A 2 13.59 5.68 -11.14
C SER A 2 12.08 5.78 -11.36
N SER A 3 11.66 6.75 -12.16
CA SER A 3 10.27 7.04 -12.54
C SER A 3 9.50 5.79 -12.98
N GLY A 4 10.21 4.80 -13.56
CA GLY A 4 9.65 3.53 -14.02
C GLY A 4 8.97 2.69 -12.93
N PHE A 5 9.55 2.55 -11.73
CA PHE A 5 8.94 1.70 -10.69
C PHE A 5 7.64 2.30 -10.13
N LEU A 6 7.63 3.62 -9.92
CA LEU A 6 6.42 4.28 -9.45
C LEU A 6 5.33 4.26 -10.54
N SER A 7 5.70 4.43 -11.82
CA SER A 7 4.78 4.23 -12.95
C SER A 7 4.19 2.82 -12.91
N PHE A 8 5.03 1.80 -12.72
CA PHE A 8 4.57 0.42 -12.59
C PHE A 8 3.54 0.23 -11.46
N VAL A 9 3.79 0.79 -10.26
CA VAL A 9 2.83 0.69 -9.14
C VAL A 9 1.50 1.35 -9.50
N LYS A 10 1.54 2.58 -10.03
CA LYS A 10 0.34 3.32 -10.43
C LYS A 10 -0.43 2.57 -11.51
N GLU A 11 0.27 2.05 -12.51
CA GLU A 11 -0.31 1.26 -13.58
C GLU A 11 -0.94 -0.04 -13.08
N CYS A 12 -0.36 -0.71 -12.08
CA CYS A 12 -1.00 -1.89 -11.47
C CYS A 12 -2.31 -1.52 -10.76
N LEU A 13 -2.35 -0.36 -10.08
CA LEU A 13 -3.57 0.14 -9.43
C LEU A 13 -4.64 0.53 -10.45
N THR A 14 -4.29 1.25 -11.51
CA THR A 14 -5.27 1.74 -12.50
C THR A 14 -5.77 0.66 -13.46
N ASN A 15 -5.05 -0.47 -13.58
CA ASN A 15 -5.47 -1.61 -14.41
C ASN A 15 -6.20 -2.71 -13.64
N MET A 16 -6.50 -2.52 -12.35
CA MET A 16 -7.30 -3.49 -11.59
C MET A 16 -8.62 -3.79 -12.30
N ALA A 17 -8.97 -5.08 -12.39
CA ALA A 17 -10.19 -5.53 -13.03
C ALA A 17 -11.42 -5.08 -12.21
N PRO A 18 -12.41 -4.40 -12.83
CA PRO A 18 -13.61 -3.94 -12.13
C PRO A 18 -14.38 -5.08 -11.42
N GLU A 19 -14.34 -6.28 -11.98
CA GLU A 19 -14.98 -7.47 -11.44
C GLU A 19 -14.32 -7.89 -10.12
N ASN A 20 -12.97 -7.85 -10.06
CA ASN A 20 -12.21 -8.20 -8.87
C ASN A 20 -12.30 -7.12 -7.78
N ILE A 21 -12.36 -5.84 -8.18
CA ILE A 21 -12.70 -4.75 -7.27
C ILE A 21 -14.11 -4.94 -6.71
N SER A 22 -15.07 -5.38 -7.53
CA SER A 22 -16.44 -5.65 -7.08
C SER A 22 -16.49 -6.82 -6.10
N LEU A 23 -15.74 -7.89 -6.36
CA LEU A 23 -15.59 -9.03 -5.44
C LEU A 23 -15.02 -8.62 -4.08
N SER A 24 -14.13 -7.63 -4.02
CA SER A 24 -13.62 -7.10 -2.74
C SER A 24 -14.71 -6.54 -1.82
N ARG A 25 -15.91 -6.28 -2.34
CA ARG A 25 -17.05 -5.76 -1.58
C ARG A 25 -17.94 -6.87 -1.01
N VAL A 26 -17.74 -8.12 -1.42
CA VAL A 26 -18.58 -9.24 -1.00
C VAL A 26 -18.22 -9.67 0.41
N ASN A 27 -19.06 -9.32 1.39
CA ASN A 27 -18.94 -9.84 2.74
C ASN A 27 -19.76 -11.14 2.89
N TYR A 28 -19.08 -12.28 2.81
CA TYR A 28 -19.72 -13.60 2.93
C TYR A 28 -20.34 -13.85 4.33
N GLY A 29 -19.91 -13.13 5.37
CA GLY A 29 -20.53 -13.17 6.69
C GLY A 29 -21.91 -12.49 6.75
N GLU A 30 -22.16 -11.55 5.84
CA GLU A 30 -23.45 -10.83 5.72
C GLU A 30 -24.42 -11.51 4.74
N LEU A 31 -23.98 -12.45 3.91
CA LEU A 31 -24.86 -13.17 2.96
C LEU A 31 -26.06 -13.83 3.64
N ARG A 32 -25.93 -14.28 4.90
CA ARG A 32 -27.07 -14.80 5.69
C ARG A 32 -28.09 -13.75 6.11
N TYR A 33 -27.72 -12.47 6.12
CA TYR A 33 -28.60 -11.34 6.44
C TYR A 33 -29.22 -10.70 5.19
N LEU A 34 -28.64 -10.97 4.01
CA LEU A 34 -29.00 -10.36 2.73
C LEU A 34 -30.14 -11.09 2.00
N GLU A 35 -30.51 -12.31 2.43
CA GLU A 35 -31.77 -12.94 1.98
C GLU A 35 -33.01 -12.13 2.46
N ALA A 36 -32.86 -11.25 3.46
CA ALA A 36 -33.98 -10.48 4.01
C ALA A 36 -34.05 -9.01 3.53
N LYS A 37 -32.96 -8.38 3.06
CA LYS A 37 -32.95 -7.02 2.50
C LYS A 37 -31.76 -6.83 1.56
N MET A 38 -32.03 -6.37 0.33
CA MET A 38 -30.97 -5.88 -0.57
C MET A 38 -30.38 -4.59 0.01
N PRO A 39 -29.08 -4.53 0.32
CA PRO A 39 -28.44 -3.33 0.85
C PRO A 39 -28.18 -2.40 -0.32
N THR A 40 -28.44 -1.11 -0.11
CA THR A 40 -28.02 -0.06 -1.03
C THR A 40 -26.49 -0.07 -1.17
N LEU A 41 -26.01 0.22 -2.38
CA LEU A 41 -24.58 0.22 -2.77
C LEU A 41 -23.68 1.12 -1.89
N GLU A 42 -24.25 2.07 -1.14
CA GLU A 42 -23.54 2.97 -0.21
C GLU A 42 -22.94 2.27 1.02
N ASN A 43 -23.41 1.06 1.36
CA ASN A 43 -22.92 0.30 2.52
C ASN A 43 -21.86 -0.76 2.18
N GLN A 44 -21.43 -0.85 0.92
CA GLN A 44 -20.48 -1.88 0.51
C GLN A 44 -19.05 -1.54 0.95
N LYS A 45 -18.62 -2.16 2.06
CA LYS A 45 -17.26 -2.07 2.57
C LYS A 45 -16.29 -2.82 1.65
N ILE A 46 -15.47 -2.09 0.92
CA ILE A 46 -14.32 -2.65 0.21
C ILE A 46 -13.39 -3.30 1.24
N GLN A 47 -13.02 -4.55 1.00
CA GLN A 47 -12.05 -5.29 1.79
C GLN A 47 -10.65 -5.03 1.25
N GLU A 48 -9.75 -4.62 2.14
CA GLU A 48 -8.35 -4.26 1.84
C GLU A 48 -7.58 -5.42 1.18
N ARG A 49 -7.72 -6.64 1.72
CA ARG A 49 -6.91 -7.80 1.29
C ARG A 49 -7.26 -8.34 -0.11
N PRO A 50 -8.54 -8.53 -0.48
CA PRO A 50 -8.89 -8.84 -1.87
C PRO A 50 -8.41 -7.79 -2.87
N LEU A 51 -8.45 -6.49 -2.50
CA LEU A 51 -7.93 -5.42 -3.35
C LEU A 51 -6.40 -5.52 -3.51
N ALA A 52 -5.67 -5.77 -2.41
CA ALA A 52 -4.24 -6.01 -2.44
C ALA A 52 -3.89 -7.22 -3.34
N TYR A 53 -4.67 -8.30 -3.31
CA TYR A 53 -4.45 -9.44 -4.21
C TYR A 53 -4.69 -9.11 -5.69
N GLU A 54 -5.66 -8.24 -5.99
CA GLU A 54 -5.84 -7.77 -7.36
C GLU A 54 -4.65 -6.91 -7.82
N PHE A 55 -4.10 -6.06 -6.95
CA PHE A 55 -2.84 -5.36 -7.22
C PHE A 55 -1.71 -6.36 -7.53
N TYR A 56 -1.59 -7.41 -6.71
CA TYR A 56 -0.60 -8.47 -6.91
C TYR A 56 -0.80 -9.19 -8.23
N HIS A 57 -2.05 -9.48 -8.62
CA HIS A 57 -2.37 -10.08 -9.92
C HIS A 57 -1.89 -9.19 -11.08
N GLN A 58 -2.24 -7.91 -11.08
CA GLN A 58 -1.79 -6.95 -12.10
C GLN A 58 -0.25 -6.85 -12.16
N ALA A 59 0.39 -6.81 -10.98
CA ALA A 59 1.85 -6.83 -10.88
C ALA A 59 2.44 -8.08 -11.53
N ARG A 60 1.88 -9.28 -11.27
CA ARG A 60 2.36 -10.56 -11.82
C ARG A 60 2.16 -10.66 -13.34
N CYS A 61 1.03 -10.22 -13.87
CA CYS A 61 0.76 -10.19 -15.31
C CYS A 61 1.77 -9.30 -16.04
N ARG A 62 2.09 -8.13 -15.47
CA ARG A 62 3.06 -7.19 -16.02
C ARG A 62 4.49 -7.70 -15.90
N TRP A 63 4.82 -8.39 -14.80
CA TRP A 63 6.12 -9.01 -14.57
C TRP A 63 6.54 -10.00 -15.67
N GLY A 64 5.55 -10.72 -16.20
CA GLY A 64 5.74 -11.73 -17.25
C GLY A 64 5.82 -11.14 -18.66
N ASN A 65 5.47 -9.87 -18.84
CA ASN A 65 5.43 -9.19 -20.12
C ASN A 65 6.67 -8.29 -20.33
N GLU A 66 7.05 -8.04 -21.58
CA GLU A 66 8.28 -7.33 -21.95
C GLU A 66 8.25 -5.82 -21.64
N THR A 67 7.08 -5.28 -21.30
CA THR A 67 6.83 -3.85 -21.06
C THR A 67 7.47 -3.30 -19.78
N TRP A 68 7.88 -4.16 -18.84
CA TRP A 68 8.71 -3.76 -17.69
C TRP A 68 9.94 -4.67 -17.57
N PRO A 69 11.00 -4.44 -18.37
CA PRO A 69 12.21 -5.29 -18.40
C PRO A 69 12.92 -5.39 -17.04
N GLU A 70 12.78 -4.33 -16.25
CA GLU A 70 13.24 -4.25 -14.87
C GLU A 70 12.54 -5.27 -13.97
N GLY A 71 11.26 -5.59 -14.22
CA GLY A 71 10.50 -6.61 -13.51
C GLY A 71 11.25 -7.94 -13.42
N LYS A 72 11.88 -8.42 -14.50
CA LYS A 72 12.65 -9.68 -14.47
C LYS A 72 13.75 -9.71 -13.39
N LYS A 73 14.23 -8.54 -12.96
CA LYS A 73 15.25 -8.33 -11.91
C LYS A 73 14.67 -8.24 -10.49
N PHE A 74 13.36 -8.30 -10.32
CA PHE A 74 12.69 -8.22 -9.02
C PHE A 74 11.90 -9.49 -8.67
N VAL A 75 11.63 -9.66 -7.38
CA VAL A 75 10.70 -10.64 -6.80
C VAL A 75 9.75 -9.89 -5.88
N ILE A 76 8.45 -10.10 -6.04
CA ILE A 76 7.43 -9.71 -5.07
C ILE A 76 7.16 -10.88 -4.15
N GLN A 77 7.17 -10.60 -2.86
CA GLN A 77 6.71 -11.52 -1.84
C GLN A 77 5.37 -10.99 -1.33
N ALA A 78 4.29 -11.64 -1.77
CA ALA A 78 2.98 -11.49 -1.17
C ALA A 78 2.91 -12.39 0.06
N GLU A 79 2.35 -11.89 1.15
CA GLU A 79 2.28 -12.57 2.46
C GLU A 79 3.66 -12.91 3.04
N VAL A 80 4.19 -11.95 3.77
CA VAL A 80 5.47 -12.07 4.46
C VAL A 80 5.27 -12.85 5.76
N ASN A 81 6.19 -13.77 6.08
CA ASN A 81 6.21 -14.39 7.41
C ASN A 81 6.44 -13.30 8.47
N LYS A 82 5.65 -13.29 9.55
CA LYS A 82 5.81 -12.33 10.66
C LYS A 82 7.18 -12.36 11.33
N CYS A 83 7.93 -13.45 11.17
CA CYS A 83 9.29 -13.62 11.66
C CYS A 83 10.35 -13.44 10.56
N TYR A 84 10.02 -12.86 9.40
CA TYR A 84 10.84 -12.88 8.19
C TYR A 84 12.27 -12.36 8.37
N GLN A 85 12.57 -11.57 9.41
CA GLN A 85 13.91 -11.02 9.63
C GLN A 85 14.37 -10.94 11.10
N ASP A 86 13.66 -11.51 12.09
CA ASP A 86 14.01 -11.43 13.53
C ASP A 86 14.39 -10.02 14.03
N ILE A 87 13.80 -8.98 13.42
CA ILE A 87 14.07 -7.60 13.81
C ILE A 87 13.23 -7.26 15.03
N ARG A 88 13.90 -6.93 16.12
CA ARG A 88 13.28 -6.46 17.35
C ARG A 88 12.38 -5.25 17.04
N ASN A 89 11.10 -5.34 17.42
CA ASN A 89 10.07 -4.31 17.24
C ASN A 89 9.49 -4.15 15.83
N LEU A 90 9.88 -4.95 14.83
CA LEU A 90 9.23 -4.97 13.51
C LEU A 90 8.15 -6.06 13.43
N ASN A 91 7.23 -6.06 14.39
CA ASN A 91 6.28 -7.16 14.62
C ASN A 91 5.08 -7.17 13.64
N LYS A 92 5.01 -6.18 12.74
CA LYS A 92 3.93 -6.00 11.78
C LYS A 92 4.49 -6.13 10.37
N CYS A 93 4.01 -7.13 9.64
CA CYS A 93 4.35 -7.28 8.22
C CYS A 93 3.58 -6.28 7.37
N PRO A 94 4.22 -5.76 6.32
CA PRO A 94 3.53 -5.03 5.28
C PRO A 94 2.80 -6.00 4.34
N ASP A 95 1.90 -5.46 3.53
CA ASP A 95 1.18 -6.27 2.53
C ASP A 95 2.13 -6.86 1.47
N PHE A 96 3.09 -6.06 1.00
CA PHE A 96 4.06 -6.49 -0.01
C PHE A 96 5.49 -6.06 0.31
N LEU A 97 6.42 -6.99 0.08
CA LEU A 97 7.84 -6.71 -0.03
C LEU A 97 8.31 -7.00 -1.45
N ILE A 98 9.15 -6.12 -1.99
CA ILE A 98 9.75 -6.26 -3.30
C ILE A 98 11.26 -6.23 -3.14
N HIS A 99 11.91 -7.25 -3.68
CA HIS A 99 13.35 -7.44 -3.64
C HIS A 99 13.94 -7.49 -5.04
N ARG A 100 15.21 -7.08 -5.18
CA ARG A 100 16.04 -7.36 -6.36
C ARG A 100 16.61 -8.77 -6.30
N LYS A 101 16.60 -9.48 -7.43
CA LYS A 101 17.32 -10.75 -7.64
C LYS A 101 18.81 -10.47 -7.76
N THR A 102 19.46 -10.16 -6.65
CA THR A 102 20.91 -9.91 -6.58
C THR A 102 21.49 -10.56 -5.34
N SER A 103 22.75 -11.00 -5.43
CA SER A 103 23.51 -11.58 -4.32
C SER A 103 24.20 -10.52 -3.45
N LYS A 104 23.97 -9.22 -3.69
CA LYS A 104 24.66 -8.10 -3.00
C LYS A 104 23.72 -7.28 -2.11
N MET A 105 24.31 -6.47 -1.22
CA MET A 105 23.63 -5.39 -0.50
C MET A 105 22.73 -4.56 -1.42
N GLY A 106 21.54 -4.18 -0.93
CA GLY A 106 20.53 -3.47 -1.73
C GLY A 106 19.53 -4.37 -2.44
N ALA A 107 19.38 -5.62 -1.97
CA ALA A 107 18.29 -6.50 -2.39
C ALA A 107 16.92 -5.96 -1.97
N ASN A 108 16.80 -5.31 -0.81
CA ASN A 108 15.55 -4.68 -0.36
C ASN A 108 15.23 -3.46 -1.21
N PHE A 109 14.09 -3.48 -1.92
CA PHE A 109 13.80 -2.47 -2.93
C PHE A 109 12.57 -1.63 -2.59
N ALA A 110 11.41 -2.25 -2.42
CA ALA A 110 10.19 -1.54 -2.08
C ALA A 110 9.35 -2.28 -1.04
N VAL A 111 8.63 -1.53 -0.23
CA VAL A 111 7.60 -2.01 0.68
C VAL A 111 6.32 -1.25 0.38
N LEU A 112 5.20 -1.97 0.32
CA LEU A 112 3.88 -1.42 0.09
C LEU A 112 2.92 -1.87 1.19
N GLU A 113 2.10 -0.95 1.65
CA GLU A 113 0.98 -1.17 2.55
C GLU A 113 -0.29 -0.61 1.91
N PHE A 114 -1.41 -1.31 2.04
CA PHE A 114 -2.73 -0.86 1.65
C PHE A 114 -3.52 -0.44 2.87
N LYS A 115 -4.29 0.64 2.74
CA LYS A 115 -5.16 1.10 3.80
C LYS A 115 -6.44 1.71 3.29
N MET A 116 -7.57 1.41 3.93
CA MET A 116 -8.83 2.09 3.58
C MET A 116 -8.91 3.47 4.24
N THR A 117 -9.51 4.43 3.53
CA THR A 117 -9.87 5.75 4.09
C THR A 117 -10.90 5.67 5.22
N THR A 118 -11.56 4.53 5.41
CA THR A 118 -12.46 4.28 6.54
C THR A 118 -11.70 3.88 7.81
N ASN A 119 -10.41 3.53 7.71
CA ASN A 119 -9.59 3.23 8.88
C ASN A 119 -9.31 4.50 9.72
N PRO A 120 -9.15 4.35 11.05
CA PRO A 120 -8.79 5.46 11.92
C PRO A 120 -7.46 6.11 11.52
N LEU A 121 -7.31 7.42 11.71
CA LEU A 121 -6.05 8.14 11.43
C LEU A 121 -4.85 7.52 12.15
N ARG A 122 -5.06 7.05 13.39
CA ARG A 122 -4.02 6.40 14.19
C ARG A 122 -3.42 5.19 13.47
N SER A 123 -4.20 4.38 12.76
CA SER A 123 -3.63 3.21 12.09
C SER A 123 -2.72 3.60 10.93
N ILE A 124 -3.06 4.66 10.18
CA ILE A 124 -2.22 5.16 9.09
C ILE A 124 -0.90 5.74 9.63
N ARG A 125 -0.94 6.39 10.80
CA ARG A 125 0.30 6.79 11.49
C ARG A 125 1.19 5.58 11.79
N GLU A 126 0.61 4.55 12.39
CA GLU A 126 1.33 3.33 12.75
C GLU A 126 1.91 2.64 11.50
N ASP A 127 1.20 2.68 10.38
CA ASP A 127 1.67 2.14 9.10
C ASP A 127 2.77 3.01 8.47
N ILE A 128 2.67 4.33 8.52
CA ILE A 128 3.73 5.26 8.08
C ILE A 128 5.02 5.09 8.92
N GLU A 129 4.90 4.98 10.25
CA GLU A 129 6.03 4.73 11.16
C GLU A 129 6.66 3.34 10.92
N LYS A 130 5.82 2.33 10.66
CA LYS A 130 6.25 0.99 10.24
C LYS A 130 7.05 1.07 8.93
N LEU A 131 6.49 1.69 7.89
CA LEU A 131 7.15 1.86 6.59
C LEU A 131 8.48 2.60 6.71
N ALA A 132 8.53 3.68 7.50
CA ALA A 132 9.77 4.38 7.81
C ALA A 132 10.81 3.45 8.44
N SER A 133 10.40 2.56 9.36
CA SER A 133 11.31 1.59 9.98
C SER A 133 11.88 0.57 8.98
N PHE A 134 11.11 0.18 7.95
CA PHE A 134 11.63 -0.64 6.84
C PHE A 134 12.70 0.11 6.02
N GLY A 135 12.54 1.42 5.81
CA GLY A 135 13.56 2.23 5.14
C GLY A 135 14.82 2.37 5.97
N ASP A 136 14.66 2.71 7.26
CA ASP A 136 15.77 3.03 8.16
C ASP A 136 16.58 1.79 8.57
N ILE A 137 15.90 0.75 9.05
CA ILE A 137 16.55 -0.44 9.62
C ILE A 137 16.98 -1.40 8.51
N LEU A 138 16.16 -1.53 7.45
CA LEU A 138 16.34 -2.58 6.41
C LEU A 138 16.74 -2.05 5.05
N GLY A 139 16.89 -0.74 4.90
CA GLY A 139 17.39 -0.13 3.67
C GLY A 139 16.44 -0.30 2.48
N TYR A 140 15.13 -0.45 2.70
CA TYR A 140 14.15 -0.38 1.61
C TYR A 140 14.15 1.03 1.01
N LYS A 141 14.09 1.11 -0.32
CA LYS A 141 14.23 2.38 -1.06
C LYS A 141 12.91 3.08 -1.32
N PHE A 142 11.87 2.31 -1.62
CA PHE A 142 10.53 2.83 -1.87
C PHE A 142 9.62 2.39 -0.72
N LEU A 143 9.07 3.37 -0.02
CA LEU A 143 8.15 3.17 1.09
C LEU A 143 6.80 3.72 0.65
N ILE A 144 5.83 2.87 0.37
CA ILE A 144 4.56 3.29 -0.27
C ILE A 144 3.37 2.88 0.59
N GLU A 145 2.55 3.86 0.94
CA GLU A 145 1.21 3.67 1.52
C GLU A 145 0.17 3.90 0.41
N VAL A 146 -0.66 2.92 0.13
CA VAL A 146 -1.78 3.02 -0.81
C VAL A 146 -3.06 3.27 -0.02
N LEU A 147 -3.56 4.51 -0.08
CA LEU A 147 -4.78 4.92 0.61
C LEU A 147 -6.00 4.80 -0.31
N VAL A 148 -6.88 3.86 -0.01
CA VAL A 148 -8.00 3.46 -0.85
C VAL A 148 -9.29 4.17 -0.43
N GLY A 149 -9.88 4.91 -1.37
CA GLY A 149 -11.16 5.58 -1.18
C GLY A 149 -11.46 6.56 -2.31
N ASN A 150 -12.66 7.10 -2.33
CA ASN A 150 -12.99 8.13 -3.32
C ASN A 150 -12.15 9.41 -3.12
N SER A 151 -12.06 10.24 -4.15
CA SER A 151 -11.27 11.49 -4.14
C SER A 151 -11.53 12.36 -2.90
N ARG A 152 -12.80 12.49 -2.47
CA ARG A 152 -13.17 13.29 -1.29
C ARG A 152 -12.65 12.65 0.00
N ALA A 153 -12.84 11.34 0.16
CA ALA A 153 -12.41 10.59 1.34
C ALA A 153 -10.89 10.64 1.49
N VAL A 154 -10.15 10.39 0.40
CA VAL A 154 -8.68 10.47 0.36
C VAL A 154 -8.20 11.87 0.77
N LYS A 155 -8.69 12.93 0.10
CA LYS A 155 -8.27 14.31 0.40
C LYS A 155 -8.57 14.72 1.84
N SER A 156 -9.76 14.38 2.34
CA SER A 156 -10.15 14.63 3.73
C SER A 156 -9.22 13.93 4.71
N HIS A 157 -8.91 12.67 4.43
CA HIS A 157 -8.03 11.86 5.28
C HIS A 157 -6.60 12.39 5.31
N CYS A 158 -6.00 12.64 4.14
CA CYS A 158 -4.68 13.26 4.02
C CYS A 158 -4.60 14.62 4.73
N THR A 159 -5.63 15.47 4.59
CA THR A 159 -5.69 16.76 5.30
C THR A 159 -5.68 16.58 6.82
N ARG A 160 -6.45 15.61 7.33
CA ARG A 160 -6.50 15.30 8.77
C ARG A 160 -5.17 14.70 9.25
N ALA A 161 -4.56 13.83 8.46
CA ALA A 161 -3.25 13.24 8.74
C ALA A 161 -2.19 14.33 8.88
N ARG A 162 -2.08 15.27 7.93
CA ARG A 162 -1.15 16.41 8.00
C ARG A 162 -1.32 17.24 9.26
N LYS A 163 -2.57 17.50 9.69
CA LYS A 163 -2.87 18.26 10.92
C LYS A 163 -2.48 17.50 12.20
N HIS A 164 -2.59 16.17 12.20
CA HIS A 164 -2.28 15.34 13.38
C HIS A 164 -0.81 14.94 13.47
N PHE A 165 -0.10 14.86 12.35
CA PHE A 165 1.27 14.32 12.28
C PHE A 165 2.32 15.39 11.96
N GLY A 166 2.10 16.65 12.39
CA GLY A 166 3.01 17.77 12.16
C GLY A 166 4.49 17.33 12.14
N LEU A 167 5.07 17.34 10.95
CA LEU A 167 6.34 16.68 10.64
C LEU A 167 7.47 17.40 11.39
N ARG A 168 8.21 16.67 12.23
CA ARG A 168 9.40 17.21 12.91
C ARG A 168 10.64 17.02 12.00
N PRO A 169 11.39 18.09 11.68
CA PRO A 169 12.45 18.06 10.67
C PRO A 169 13.82 17.47 11.09
N ASP A 170 13.95 16.85 12.27
CA ASP A 170 15.23 16.92 12.98
C ASP A 170 16.12 15.66 13.00
N VAL A 171 15.80 14.56 12.30
CA VAL A 171 16.71 13.40 12.10
C VAL A 171 16.47 12.78 10.73
N HIS A 172 17.49 12.18 10.11
CA HIS A 172 17.50 11.62 8.73
C HIS A 172 16.12 11.12 8.26
N PRO A 173 15.37 11.95 7.52
CA PRO A 173 13.96 11.67 7.31
C PRO A 173 13.79 10.56 6.28
N GLN A 174 13.12 9.48 6.69
CA GLN A 174 12.58 8.51 5.75
C GLN A 174 11.39 9.16 5.04
N THR A 175 11.31 9.02 3.72
CA THR A 175 10.19 9.58 2.95
C THR A 175 9.25 8.46 2.55
N VAL A 176 8.03 8.51 3.07
CA VAL A 176 6.92 7.61 2.71
C VAL A 176 6.07 8.30 1.64
N LEU A 177 5.87 7.64 0.51
CA LEU A 177 4.98 8.08 -0.55
C LEU A 177 3.57 7.59 -0.27
N VAL A 178 2.61 8.50 -0.16
CA VAL A 178 1.19 8.17 -0.04
C VAL A 178 0.53 8.33 -1.41
N LEU A 179 -0.03 7.22 -1.91
CA LEU A 179 -0.81 7.18 -3.15
C LEU A 179 -2.29 7.02 -2.81
N GLY A 180 -3.08 8.04 -3.09
CA GLY A 180 -4.53 7.99 -2.99
C GLY A 180 -5.13 7.32 -4.23
N PHE A 181 -5.80 6.19 -4.04
CA PHE A 181 -6.39 5.41 -5.12
C PHE A 181 -7.91 5.34 -5.00
N ASP A 182 -8.62 5.77 -6.05
CA ASP A 182 -10.06 5.58 -6.17
C ASP A 182 -10.35 4.30 -6.97
N PRO A 183 -10.79 3.22 -6.31
CA PRO A 183 -11.04 1.95 -6.97
C PRO A 183 -12.28 1.97 -7.88
N GLN A 184 -13.18 2.95 -7.75
CA GLN A 184 -14.35 3.06 -8.64
C GLN A 184 -13.97 3.69 -9.98
N GLN A 185 -13.17 4.75 -9.92
CA GLN A 185 -12.66 5.43 -11.12
C GLN A 185 -11.41 4.73 -11.69
N ARG A 186 -10.77 3.85 -10.90
CA ARG A 186 -9.49 3.20 -11.18
C ARG A 186 -8.40 4.23 -11.49
N GLU A 187 -8.33 5.27 -10.67
CA GLU A 187 -7.42 6.39 -10.87
C GLU A 187 -6.66 6.75 -9.59
N ILE A 188 -5.48 7.35 -9.77
CA ILE A 188 -4.74 7.97 -8.68
C ILE A 188 -5.30 9.38 -8.48
N VAL A 189 -5.96 9.61 -7.34
CA VAL A 189 -6.66 10.86 -7.01
C VAL A 189 -5.83 11.80 -6.13
N HIS A 190 -4.72 11.32 -5.58
CA HIS A 190 -3.82 12.08 -4.71
C HIS A 190 -2.44 11.44 -4.66
N GLU A 191 -1.41 12.26 -4.52
CA GLU A 191 -0.01 11.83 -4.38
C GLU A 191 0.71 12.82 -3.48
N GLU A 192 1.35 12.34 -2.41
CA GLU A 192 2.16 13.17 -1.54
C GLU A 192 3.31 12.39 -0.92
N SER A 193 4.39 13.10 -0.60
CA SER A 193 5.52 12.56 0.14
C SER A 193 5.46 13.06 1.59
N ILE A 194 5.58 12.14 2.55
CA ILE A 194 5.57 12.42 3.97
C ILE A 194 6.95 12.05 4.54
N SER A 195 7.65 13.04 5.08
CA SER A 195 8.96 12.86 5.72
C SER A 195 8.80 12.54 7.20
N VAL A 196 9.30 11.38 7.62
CA VAL A 196 9.17 10.87 8.99
C VAL A 196 10.55 10.76 9.61
N SER A 197 10.73 11.40 10.77
CA SER A 197 11.88 11.18 11.64
C SER A 197 11.48 10.14 12.68
N LEU A 198 12.09 8.95 12.63
CA LEU A 198 12.00 8.01 13.74
C LEU A 198 12.79 8.59 14.91
N GLN A 199 12.24 8.56 16.12
CA GLN A 199 13.05 8.79 17.31
C GLN A 199 13.98 7.58 17.44
N SER A 200 15.28 7.83 17.62
CA SER A 200 16.25 6.78 17.93
C SER A 200 15.74 5.99 19.13
N VAL A 201 15.56 4.68 18.93
CA VAL A 201 15.24 3.71 19.99
C VAL A 201 16.39 3.62 20.98
#